data_AF-A0A251ULI6-F1
#
_entry.id   AF-A0A251ULI6-F1
#
_cell.length_a   1.000
_cell.length_b   1.000
_cell.length_c   1.000
_cell.angle_alpha   90.00
_cell.angle_beta   90.00
_cell.angle_gamma   90.00
#
_symmetry.space_group_name_H-M   'P 1'
#
loop_
_entity.id
_entity.type
_entity.pdbx_description
1 polymer ?
#
loop_
_entity_poly.entity_id
_entity_poly.type
_entity_poly.pdbx_seq_one_letter_code
_entity_poly.pdbx_strand_id
1 'polypeptide(L)'
;MFLFGQIDMPIKLVPGHSAGTVLAFYLTSDQPNRDESDFQFLGNVSGQPYILQTSLYADDFDNREEIIYLWFDPTKDFHTYSFLWNLHQIVV
;
A
#
# COMPACT_ATOMS: atom_id res chain seq x y z
N MET A 1 -2.91 9.84 16.26
CA MET A 1 -1.54 9.30 16.23
C MET A 1 -1.55 7.96 16.93
N PHE A 2 -1.07 6.92 16.26
CA PHE A 2 -0.94 5.57 16.81
C PHE A 2 0.53 5.17 16.70
N LEU A 3 1.05 4.45 17.70
CA LEU A 3 2.44 3.97 17.69
C LEU A 3 2.54 2.52 17.18
N PHE A 4 1.56 1.69 17.53
CA PHE A 4 1.41 0.31 17.09
C PHE A 4 -0.05 0.02 16.84
N GLY A 5 -0.33 -1.04 16.09
CA GLY A 5 -1.69 -1.51 15.89
C GLY A 5 -1.83 -2.38 14.66
N GLN A 6 -3.06 -2.87 14.50
CA GLN A 6 -3.53 -3.41 13.25
C GLN A 6 -4.47 -2.39 12.62
N ILE A 7 -4.18 -1.99 11.38
CA ILE A 7 -4.99 -1.04 10.61
C ILE A 7 -5.44 -1.74 9.33
N ASP A 8 -6.74 -2.02 9.26
CA ASP A 8 -7.36 -2.74 8.16
C ASP A 8 -8.17 -1.77 7.29
N MET A 9 -8.04 -1.88 5.98
CA MET A 9 -8.82 -1.10 5.02
C MET A 9 -9.42 -2.01 3.94
N PRO A 10 -10.76 -2.11 3.81
CA PRO A 10 -11.38 -2.71 2.65
C PRO A 10 -11.28 -1.74 1.46
N ILE A 11 -10.55 -2.13 0.42
CA ILE A 11 -10.29 -1.32 -0.77
C ILE A 11 -10.79 -2.07 -2.02
N LYS A 12 -11.49 -1.36 -2.91
CA LYS A 12 -11.80 -1.79 -4.26
C LYS A 12 -11.24 -0.77 -5.26
N LEU A 13 -10.49 -1.24 -6.24
CA LEU A 13 -9.76 -0.37 -7.17
C LEU A 13 -10.62 0.08 -8.35
N VAL A 14 -10.13 1.10 -9.07
CA VAL A 14 -10.82 1.71 -10.21
C VAL A 14 -10.89 0.72 -11.38
N PRO A 15 -12.08 0.38 -11.89
CA PRO A 15 -12.21 -0.52 -13.03
C PRO A 15 -11.89 0.18 -14.36
N GLY A 16 -11.52 -0.60 -15.38
CA GLY A 16 -11.28 -0.08 -16.73
C GLY A 16 -9.90 0.57 -16.88
N HIS A 17 -9.85 1.74 -17.51
CA HIS A 17 -8.60 2.44 -17.79
C HIS A 17 -8.22 3.34 -16.61
N SER A 18 -7.25 2.90 -15.81
CA SER A 18 -6.73 3.60 -14.64
C SER A 18 -5.26 4.00 -14.77
N ALA A 19 -4.67 3.89 -15.97
CA ALA A 19 -3.27 4.24 -16.20
C ALA A 19 -2.95 5.67 -15.75
N GLY A 20 -1.83 5.81 -15.01
CA GLY A 20 -1.39 7.09 -14.45
C GLY A 20 -2.06 7.47 -13.12
N THR A 21 -2.96 6.64 -12.59
CA THR A 21 -3.50 6.80 -11.24
C THR A 21 -2.71 5.98 -10.22
N VAL A 22 -2.58 6.52 -9.01
CA VAL A 22 -2.05 5.80 -7.84
C VAL A 22 -3.08 5.95 -6.72
N LEU A 23 -3.58 4.82 -6.22
CA LEU A 23 -4.27 4.80 -4.93
C LEU A 23 -3.22 4.48 -3.86
N ALA A 24 -3.06 5.36 -2.88
CA ALA A 24 -2.13 5.18 -1.78
C ALA A 24 -2.90 4.94 -0.48
N PHE A 25 -2.51 3.89 0.25
CA PHE A 25 -2.92 3.65 1.62
C PHE A 25 -1.66 3.46 2.45
N TYR A 26 -1.39 4.40 3.36
CA TYR A 26 -0.11 4.49 4.03
C TYR A 26 -0.25 4.94 5.48
N LEU A 27 0.75 4.57 6.29
CA LEU A 27 0.96 5.06 7.64
C LEU A 27 2.22 5.90 7.64
N THR A 28 2.19 7.06 8.27
CA THR A 28 3.33 7.99 8.26
C THR A 28 3.42 8.74 9.58
N SER A 29 4.63 8.99 10.06
CA SER A 29 4.87 9.91 11.17
C SER A 29 4.99 11.36 10.67
N ASP A 30 5.08 12.31 11.59
CA ASP A 30 5.36 13.70 11.25
C ASP A 30 6.84 13.89 10.90
N GLN A 31 7.15 14.94 10.13
CA GLN A 31 8.52 15.32 9.80
C GLN A 31 9.19 16.13 10.92
N PRO A 32 10.52 16.20 10.97
CA PRO A 32 11.51 15.49 10.12
C PRO A 32 11.70 14.02 10.56
N ASN A 33 12.46 13.24 9.77
CA ASN A 33 12.87 11.87 10.10
C ASN A 33 11.71 10.90 10.19
N ARG A 34 10.95 10.83 9.11
CA ARG A 34 9.68 10.14 9.05
C ARG A 34 9.86 8.63 8.91
N ASP A 35 9.03 7.90 9.63
CA ASP A 35 8.78 6.49 9.39
C ASP A 35 7.50 6.38 8.56
N GLU A 36 7.52 5.58 7.51
CA GLU A 36 6.38 5.41 6.61
C GLU A 36 6.29 3.98 6.10
N SER A 37 5.08 3.47 5.96
CA SER A 37 4.82 2.19 5.29
C SER A 37 3.64 2.33 4.35
N ASP A 38 3.81 1.84 3.12
CA ASP A 38 2.90 2.12 2.02
C ASP A 38 2.32 0.87 1.37
N PHE A 39 1.06 0.98 0.96
CA PHE A 39 0.52 0.28 -0.20
C PHE A 39 0.24 1.31 -1.30
N GLN A 40 0.86 1.13 -2.47
CA GLN A 40 0.61 1.93 -3.66
C GLN A 40 0.08 1.03 -4.78
N PHE A 41 -1.19 1.25 -5.15
CA PHE A 41 -1.81 0.54 -6.25
C PHE A 41 -1.66 1.35 -7.53
N LEU A 42 -0.79 0.90 -8.41
CA LEU A 42 -0.49 1.56 -9.67
C LEU A 42 -1.52 1.11 -10.72
N GLY A 43 -2.34 2.06 -11.16
CA GLY A 43 -3.36 1.83 -12.18
C GLY A 43 -2.75 1.60 -13.56
N ASN A 44 -3.52 0.92 -14.40
CA ASN A 44 -3.05 0.44 -15.69
C ASN A 44 -4.11 0.64 -16.79
N VAL A 45 -3.72 0.43 -18.05
CA VAL A 45 -4.66 0.46 -19.17
C VAL A 45 -5.65 -0.72 -19.06
N SER A 46 -6.84 -0.57 -19.62
CA SER A 46 -7.89 -1.60 -19.56
C SER A 46 -7.38 -2.99 -19.96
N GLY A 47 -7.64 -3.99 -19.11
CA GLY A 47 -7.26 -5.39 -19.34
C GLY A 47 -5.84 -5.76 -18.93
N GLN A 48 -5.03 -4.79 -18.48
CA GLN A 48 -3.74 -5.06 -17.86
C GLN A 48 -3.86 -5.09 -16.33
N PRO A 49 -3.06 -5.92 -15.63
CA PRO A 49 -3.16 -6.06 -14.19
C PRO A 49 -2.71 -4.79 -13.47
N TYR A 50 -3.33 -4.53 -12.32
CA TYR A 50 -2.80 -3.60 -11.33
C TYR A 50 -1.49 -4.11 -10.77
N ILE A 51 -0.61 -3.18 -10.42
CA ILE A 51 0.60 -3.45 -9.66
C ILE A 51 0.36 -2.94 -8.23
N LEU A 52 0.72 -3.76 -7.24
CA LEU A 52 0.83 -3.31 -5.87
C LEU A 52 2.31 -3.15 -5.53
N GLN A 53 2.69 -1.92 -5.17
CA GLN A 53 3.99 -1.60 -4.62
C GLN A 53 3.87 -1.40 -3.11
N THR A 54 4.79 -1.99 -2.35
CA THR A 54 4.94 -1.72 -0.91
C THR A 54 6.28 -1.07 -0.63
N SER A 55 6.37 -0.27 0.42
CA SER A 55 7.60 0.40 0.86
C SER A 55 7.67 0.48 2.39
N LEU A 56 8.88 0.68 2.91
CA LEU A 56 9.10 1.00 4.32
C LEU A 56 10.24 2.03 4.46
N TYR A 57 9.88 3.25 4.84
CA TYR A 57 10.78 4.29 5.30
C TYR A 57 11.03 4.15 6.81
N ALA A 58 12.29 4.27 7.21
CA ALA A 58 12.65 4.41 8.62
C ALA A 58 13.67 5.54 8.77
N ASP A 59 13.37 6.54 9.60
CA ASP A 59 14.23 7.73 9.78
C ASP A 59 14.53 8.45 8.44
N ASP A 60 13.49 8.67 7.61
CA ASP A 60 13.55 9.17 6.23
C ASP A 60 14.38 8.31 5.25
N PHE A 61 14.89 7.15 5.68
CA PHE A 61 15.64 6.23 4.81
C PHE A 61 14.73 5.18 4.16
N ASP A 62 14.80 5.09 2.84
CA ASP A 62 13.98 4.24 1.98
C ASP A 62 14.78 3.05 1.36
N ASN A 63 14.52 2.72 0.09
CA ASN A 63 15.09 1.67 -0.72
C ASN A 63 14.62 0.26 -0.32
N ARG A 64 13.36 0.14 0.08
CA ARG A 64 12.71 -1.11 0.48
C ARG A 64 11.45 -1.40 -0.35
N GLU A 65 11.46 -1.01 -1.62
CA GLU A 65 10.33 -1.22 -2.51
C GLU A 65 10.18 -2.70 -2.89
N GLU A 66 8.99 -3.25 -2.72
CA GLU A 66 8.61 -4.53 -3.29
C GLU A 66 7.41 -4.37 -4.23
N ILE A 67 7.47 -5.04 -5.38
CA ILE A 67 6.47 -4.95 -6.44
C ILE A 67 5.86 -6.32 -6.67
N ILE A 68 4.53 -6.41 -6.57
CA ILE A 68 3.79 -7.65 -6.77
C ILE A 68 2.55 -7.46 -7.66
N TYR A 69 2.16 -8.53 -8.33
CA TYR A 69 0.85 -8.66 -8.97
C TYR A 69 -0.10 -9.41 -8.04
N LEU A 70 -1.33 -8.92 -7.94
CA LEU A 70 -2.36 -9.59 -7.16
C LEU A 70 -2.87 -10.83 -7.90
N TRP A 71 -3.16 -11.90 -7.16
CA TRP A 71 -3.68 -13.15 -7.72
C TRP A 71 -5.20 -13.09 -8.01
N PHE A 72 -5.81 -11.92 -7.87
CA PHE A 72 -7.22 -11.62 -8.12
C PHE A 72 -7.35 -10.28 -8.84
N ASP A 73 -8.53 -9.98 -9.39
CA ASP A 73 -8.85 -8.68 -9.97
C ASP A 73 -9.36 -7.74 -8.87
N PRO A 74 -8.54 -6.78 -8.39
CA PRO A 74 -8.89 -5.90 -7.26
C PRO A 74 -9.97 -4.86 -7.60
N THR A 75 -10.46 -4.82 -8.86
CA THR A 75 -11.53 -3.92 -9.29
C THR A 75 -12.92 -4.55 -9.14
N LYS A 76 -13.00 -5.87 -8.92
CA LYS A 76 -14.28 -6.61 -8.93
C LYS A 76 -14.97 -6.61 -7.58
N ASP A 77 -14.23 -6.65 -6.48
CA ASP A 77 -14.78 -6.61 -5.14
C ASP A 77 -13.85 -5.88 -4.17
N PHE A 78 -14.32 -5.63 -2.96
CA PHE A 78 -13.49 -5.12 -1.88
C PHE A 78 -12.59 -6.23 -1.34
N HIS A 79 -11.30 -5.91 -1.20
CA HIS A 79 -10.31 -6.75 -0.55
C HIS A 79 -9.68 -5.98 0.61
N THR A 80 -9.35 -6.68 1.70
CA THR A 80 -8.78 -6.03 2.89
C THR A 80 -7.27 -5.99 2.78
N TYR A 81 -6.70 -4.78 2.86
CA TYR A 81 -5.27 -4.54 2.96
C TYR A 81 -4.99 -4.05 4.37
N SER A 82 -3.98 -4.65 5.00
CA SER A 82 -3.79 -4.53 6.45
C SER A 82 -2.34 -4.22 6.76
N PHE A 83 -2.11 -3.26 7.64
CA PHE A 83 -0.84 -3.10 8.32
C PHE A 83 -0.92 -3.75 9.70
N LEU A 84 -0.03 -4.69 10.00
CA LEU A 84 0.21 -5.13 11.38
C LEU A 84 1.56 -4.60 11.84
N TRP A 85 1.56 -3.65 12.75
CA TRP A 85 2.78 -3.06 13.31
C TRP A 85 2.84 -3.27 14.82
N ASN A 86 3.89 -3.95 15.27
CA ASN A 86 4.25 -4.08 16.68
C ASN A 86 5.77 -3.98 16.88
N LEU A 87 6.23 -4.11 18.13
CA LEU A 87 7.64 -3.97 18.50
C LEU A 87 8.61 -4.94 17.79
N HIS A 88 8.12 -6.05 17.23
CA HIS A 88 8.98 -7.09 16.66
C HIS A 88 8.95 -7.12 15.13
N GLN A 89 7.87 -6.64 14.52
CA GLN A 89 7.66 -6.79 13.08
C GLN A 89 6.63 -5.80 12.54
N ILE A 90 6.76 -5.57 11.24
CA ILE A 90 5.75 -4.99 10.38
C ILE A 90 5.37 -6.09 9.37
N VAL A 91 4.08 -6.39 9.27
CA VAL A 91 3.54 -7.27 8.24
C VAL A 91 2.62 -6.44 7.35
N VAL A 92 2.92 -6.48 6.06
CA VAL A 92 2.23 -5.81 4.95
C VAL A 92 1.83 -6.84 3.90
#